data_AF-A0A357TGS5-F1
#
_entry.id   AF-A0A357TGS5-F1
#
_cell.length_a   1.000
_cell.length_b   1.000
_cell.length_c   1.000
_cell.angle_alpha   90.00
_cell.angle_beta   90.00
_cell.angle_gamma   90.00
#
_symmetry.space_group_name_H-M   'P 1'
#
loop_
_entity.id
_entity.type
_entity.pdbx_description
1 polymer ?
#
loop_
_entity_poly.entity_id
_entity_poly.type
_entity_poly.pdbx_seq_one_letter_code
_entity_poly.pdbx_strand_id
1 'polypeptide(L)'
;YAVYFREHHPERFSLVVVLNGCTDNTLGVVEAAAEKFPEIRCVNIPEPIGKGGALIEGLKLAPKADLVGYVDADGATPPAAFDDLVRQCADTDCVIGSRWLADSVLHQEQTLRRRFASR
;
A
#
# COMPACT_ATOMS: atom_id res chain seq x y z
N TYR A 1 8.78 4.22 0.11
CA TYR A 1 8.10 3.64 1.27
C TYR A 1 9.07 3.17 2.35
N ALA A 2 9.88 2.13 2.12
CA ALA A 2 10.75 1.57 3.16
C ALA A 2 11.71 2.59 3.81
N VAL A 3 12.39 3.42 3.02
CA VAL A 3 13.25 4.51 3.52
C VAL A 3 12.47 5.45 4.46
N TYR A 4 11.35 6.02 3.97
CA TYR A 4 10.52 6.94 4.74
C TYR A 4 10.05 6.32 6.07
N PHE A 5 9.50 5.10 6.03
CA PHE A 5 8.97 4.46 7.24
C PHE A 5 10.08 4.05 8.21
N ARG A 6 11.29 3.73 7.74
CA ARG A 6 12.42 3.50 8.64
C ARG A 6 12.86 4.79 9.35
N GLU A 7 12.81 5.93 8.67
CA GLU A 7 13.17 7.21 9.27
C GLU A 7 12.13 7.70 10.30
N HIS A 8 10.84 7.47 10.03
CA HIS A 8 9.74 7.99 10.84
C HIS A 8 9.20 6.98 11.87
N HIS A 9 9.38 5.68 11.62
CA HIS A 9 8.89 4.55 12.44
C HIS A 9 9.92 3.41 12.56
N PRO A 10 11.14 3.67 13.08
CA PRO A 10 12.32 2.81 12.90
C PRO A 10 12.28 1.34 13.35
N GLU A 11 11.25 0.87 14.07
CA GLU A 11 11.15 -0.55 14.49
C GLU A 11 9.71 -1.11 14.49
N ARG A 12 8.78 -0.50 13.73
CA ARG A 12 7.33 -0.77 13.89
C ARG A 12 6.56 -1.09 12.62
N PHE A 13 7.22 -1.43 11.52
CA PHE A 13 6.50 -1.73 10.28
C PHE A 13 7.02 -2.96 9.55
N SER A 14 6.11 -3.60 8.82
CA SER A 14 6.38 -4.64 7.84
C SER A 14 5.70 -4.22 6.53
N LEU A 15 6.41 -4.33 5.41
CA LEU A 15 5.89 -4.02 4.09
C LEU A 15 5.80 -5.31 3.28
N VAL A 16 4.58 -5.74 2.97
CA VAL A 16 4.36 -6.92 2.14
C VAL A 16 3.99 -6.48 0.72
N VAL A 17 4.79 -6.92 -0.25
CA VAL A 17 4.48 -6.75 -1.67
C VAL A 17 3.85 -8.04 -2.17
N VAL A 18 2.59 -7.99 -2.60
CA VAL A 18 1.89 -9.14 -3.19
C VAL A 18 1.98 -9.06 -4.70
N LEU A 19 2.75 -9.97 -5.30
CA LEU A 19 2.86 -10.12 -6.74
C LEU A 19 1.71 -11.01 -7.21
N ASN A 20 0.96 -10.54 -8.21
CA ASN A 20 -0.28 -11.16 -8.66
C ASN A 20 -0.19 -11.52 -10.15
N GLY A 21 0.43 -12.66 -10.44
CA GLY A 21 0.65 -13.13 -11.81
C GLY A 21 1.60 -12.26 -12.63
N CYS A 22 2.64 -11.70 -12.00
CA CYS A 22 3.65 -10.89 -12.68
C CYS A 22 4.45 -11.77 -13.67
N THR A 23 4.58 -11.31 -14.92
CA THR A 23 5.31 -12.01 -16.00
C THR A 23 6.64 -11.36 -16.37
N ASP A 24 6.97 -10.25 -15.72
CA ASP A 24 8.21 -9.51 -15.88
C ASP A 24 9.14 -9.72 -14.67
N ASN A 25 10.20 -8.91 -14.56
CA ASN A 25 11.17 -9.01 -13.47
C ASN A 25 10.69 -8.38 -12.14
N THR A 26 9.38 -8.22 -11.92
CA THR A 26 8.87 -7.63 -10.65
C THR A 26 9.35 -8.41 -9.43
N LEU A 27 9.39 -9.76 -9.49
CA LEU A 27 9.88 -10.58 -8.38
C LEU A 27 11.34 -10.25 -8.02
N GLY A 28 12.23 -10.26 -9.02
CA GLY A 28 13.65 -9.95 -8.79
C GLY A 28 13.87 -8.53 -8.27
N VAL A 29 13.06 -7.56 -8.70
CA VAL A 29 13.12 -6.18 -8.17
C VAL A 29 12.73 -6.14 -6.69
N VAL A 30 11.68 -6.86 -6.30
CA VAL A 30 11.23 -6.90 -4.90
C VAL A 30 12.21 -7.66 -4.02
N GLU A 31 12.78 -8.77 -4.50
CA GLU A 31 13.82 -9.53 -3.79
C GLU A 31 15.07 -8.68 -3.55
N ALA A 32 15.56 -7.97 -4.57
CA ALA A 32 16.69 -7.06 -4.43
C ALA A 32 16.39 -5.88 -3.48
N ALA A 33 15.12 -5.47 -3.36
CA ALA A 33 14.70 -4.49 -2.37
C ALA A 33 14.69 -5.09 -0.95
N ALA A 34 14.23 -6.32 -0.79
CA ALA A 34 14.21 -7.03 0.50
C ALA A 34 15.62 -7.28 1.05
N GLU A 35 16.62 -7.50 0.18
CA GLU A 35 18.03 -7.58 0.60
C GLU A 35 18.53 -6.28 1.26
N LYS A 36 18.05 -5.13 0.79
CA LYS A 36 18.42 -3.80 1.32
C LYS A 36 17.53 -3.37 2.49
N PHE A 37 16.30 -3.87 2.53
CA PHE A 37 15.27 -3.50 3.49
C PHE A 37 14.62 -4.76 4.08
N PRO A 38 15.12 -5.27 5.23
CA PRO A 38 14.61 -6.48 5.89
C PRO A 38 13.12 -6.44 6.28
N GLU A 39 12.53 -5.25 6.33
CA GLU A 39 11.11 -5.01 6.60
C GLU A 39 10.23 -5.33 5.36
N ILE A 40 10.82 -5.43 4.17
CA ILE A 40 10.14 -5.80 2.93
C ILE A 40 10.08 -7.32 2.80
N ARG A 41 8.91 -7.85 2.47
CA ARG A 41 8.69 -9.27 2.11
C ARG A 41 7.83 -9.37 0.87
N CYS A 42 8.03 -10.40 0.07
CA CYS A 42 7.19 -10.68 -1.08
C CYS A 42 6.28 -11.89 -0.83
N VAL A 43 5.06 -11.82 -1.36
CA VAL A 43 4.19 -12.97 -1.59
C VAL A 43 4.02 -13.08 -3.09
N ASN A 44 4.56 -14.15 -3.68
CA ASN A 44 4.43 -14.39 -5.11
C ASN A 44 3.27 -15.34 -5.40
N ILE A 45 2.25 -14.85 -6.11
CA ILE A 45 1.12 -15.65 -6.59
C ILE A 45 1.32 -15.83 -8.10
N PRO A 46 1.74 -17.02 -8.57
CA PRO A 46 2.11 -17.23 -9.97
C PRO A 46 0.94 -17.04 -10.94
N GLU A 47 -0.26 -17.50 -10.57
CA GLU A 47 -1.48 -17.31 -11.35
C GLU A 47 -2.24 -16.05 -10.90
N PRO A 48 -2.70 -15.18 -11.83
CA PRO A 48 -3.41 -13.97 -11.46
C PRO A 48 -4.77 -14.28 -10.84
N ILE A 49 -4.95 -13.90 -9.57
CA ILE A 49 -6.21 -14.05 -8.82
C ILE A 49 -7.03 -12.74 -8.78
N GLY A 50 -6.61 -11.73 -9.54
CA GLY A 50 -7.20 -10.39 -9.55
C GLY A 50 -6.82 -9.54 -8.34
N LYS A 51 -7.03 -8.21 -8.44
CA LYS A 51 -6.59 -7.25 -7.40
C LYS A 51 -7.22 -7.52 -6.03
N GLY A 52 -8.53 -7.79 -6.01
CA GLY A 52 -9.25 -8.08 -4.76
C GLY A 52 -8.71 -9.34 -4.07
N GLY A 53 -8.45 -10.40 -4.83
CA GLY A 53 -7.83 -11.62 -4.31
C GLY A 53 -6.45 -11.36 -3.72
N ALA A 54 -5.58 -10.66 -4.47
CA ALA A 54 -4.23 -10.31 -4.00
C ALA A 54 -4.26 -9.46 -2.72
N LEU A 55 -5.19 -8.52 -2.61
CA LEU A 55 -5.38 -7.71 -1.40
C LEU A 55 -5.82 -8.57 -0.21
N ILE A 56 -6.77 -9.49 -0.40
CA ILE A 56 -7.19 -10.44 0.64
C ILE A 56 -6.01 -11.30 1.11
N GLU A 57 -5.21 -11.85 0.20
CA GLU A 57 -4.01 -12.63 0.56
C GLU A 57 -3.00 -11.80 1.36
N GLY A 58 -2.79 -10.54 1.00
CA GLY A 58 -1.96 -9.61 1.78
C GLY A 58 -2.53 -9.35 3.18
N LEU A 59 -3.82 -9.06 3.28
CA LEU A 59 -4.50 -8.76 4.55
C LEU A 59 -4.56 -9.98 5.49
N LYS A 60 -4.57 -11.21 4.99
CA LYS A 60 -4.47 -12.41 5.84
C LYS A 60 -3.17 -12.47 6.65
N LEU A 61 -2.15 -11.72 6.27
CA LEU A 61 -0.88 -11.60 7.00
C LEU A 61 -0.92 -10.57 8.13
N ALA A 62 -1.99 -9.76 8.20
CA ALA A 62 -2.23 -8.72 9.19
C ALA A 62 -2.38 -9.15 10.66
N PRO A 63 -2.73 -10.40 11.04
CA PRO A 63 -2.84 -10.80 12.46
C PRO A 63 -1.56 -10.64 13.30
N LYS A 64 -0.48 -10.13 12.70
CA LYS A 64 0.81 -9.84 13.33
C LYS A 64 1.05 -8.34 13.58
N ALA A 65 0.05 -7.48 13.37
CA ALA A 65 0.19 -6.02 13.48
C ALA A 65 -1.02 -5.34 14.14
N ASP A 66 -0.78 -4.22 14.81
CA ASP A 66 -1.84 -3.40 15.44
C ASP A 66 -2.65 -2.59 14.42
N LEU A 67 -2.00 -2.19 13.31
CA LEU A 67 -2.61 -1.46 12.21
C LEU A 67 -2.34 -2.21 10.90
N VAL A 68 -3.34 -2.23 10.03
CA VAL A 68 -3.22 -2.74 8.66
C VAL A 68 -3.74 -1.71 7.68
N GLY A 69 -2.98 -1.50 6.61
CA GLY A 69 -3.36 -0.63 5.51
C GLY A 69 -2.71 -1.10 4.21
N TYR A 70 -3.17 -0.57 3.09
CA TYR A 70 -2.62 -0.89 1.78
C TYR A 70 -2.53 0.36 0.91
N VAL A 71 -1.61 0.30 -0.05
CA VAL A 71 -1.44 1.30 -1.10
C VAL A 71 -1.18 0.59 -2.42
N ASP A 72 -1.50 1.26 -3.52
CA ASP A 72 -1.17 0.75 -4.86
C ASP A 72 0.33 0.94 -5.14
N ALA A 73 0.92 0.01 -5.91
CA ALA A 73 2.35 0.01 -6.21
C ALA A 73 2.77 1.09 -7.24
N ASP A 74 1.81 1.78 -7.86
CA ASP A 74 2.04 2.83 -8.86
C ASP A 74 2.54 4.16 -8.27
N GLY A 75 2.59 4.26 -6.94
CA GLY A 75 3.06 5.46 -6.24
C GLY A 75 2.05 6.61 -6.24
N ALA A 76 0.79 6.38 -6.61
CA ALA A 76 -0.24 7.41 -6.60
C ALA A 76 -0.50 7.99 -5.20
N THR A 77 -0.28 7.19 -4.16
CA THR A 77 -0.23 7.64 -2.77
C THR A 77 1.25 7.72 -2.35
N PRO A 78 1.79 8.90 -1.98
CA PRO A 78 3.15 8.99 -1.46
C PRO A 78 3.23 8.52 0.01
N PRO A 79 4.42 8.10 0.49
CA PRO A 79 4.59 7.57 1.85
C PRO A 79 4.12 8.52 2.95
N ALA A 80 4.35 9.83 2.81
CA ALA A 80 3.94 10.83 3.79
C ALA A 80 2.41 10.94 3.91
N ALA A 81 1.68 10.85 2.79
CA ALA A 81 0.22 10.84 2.81
C ALA A 81 -0.34 9.56 3.43
N PHE A 82 0.32 8.42 3.19
CA PHE A 82 -0.07 7.16 3.84
C PHE A 82 0.20 7.19 5.36
N ASP A 83 1.34 7.77 5.77
CA ASP A 83 1.69 7.96 7.18
C ASP A 83 0.70 8.89 7.92
N ASP A 84 0.16 9.90 7.25
CA ASP A 84 -0.91 10.73 7.82
C ASP A 84 -2.16 9.90 8.19
N LEU A 85 -2.55 8.92 7.34
CA LEU A 85 -3.63 7.99 7.68
C LEU A 85 -3.28 7.15 8.92
N VAL A 86 -2.04 6.66 9.01
CA VAL A 86 -1.55 5.87 10.16
C VAL A 86 -1.63 6.69 11.46
N ARG A 87 -1.28 7.97 11.43
CA ARG A 87 -1.35 8.86 12.61
C ARG A 87 -2.80 9.11 13.04
N GLN A 88 -3.71 9.26 12.10
CA GLN A 88 -5.14 9.48 12.37
C GLN A 88 -5.83 8.23 12.96
N CYS A 89 -5.27 7.03 12.77
CA CYS A 89 -5.74 5.80 13.41
C CYS A 89 -5.47 5.75 14.92
N ALA A 90 -4.74 6.70 15.51
CA ALA A 90 -4.49 6.71 16.96
C ALA A 90 -5.79 6.82 17.80
N ASP A 91 -6.78 7.54 17.27
CA ASP A 91 -8.04 7.84 17.97
C ASP A 91 -9.28 7.28 17.22
N THR A 92 -9.08 6.45 16.20
CA THR A 92 -10.16 5.94 15.34
C THR A 92 -9.93 4.49 14.90
N ASP A 93 -11.02 3.76 14.65
CA ASP A 93 -10.92 2.36 14.23
C ASP A 93 -10.49 2.18 12.75
N CYS A 94 -10.71 3.20 11.92
CA CYS A 94 -10.44 3.14 10.49
C CYS A 94 -10.35 4.54 9.88
N VAL A 95 -9.36 4.73 9.00
CA VAL A 95 -9.15 5.97 8.23
C VAL A 95 -9.05 5.62 6.75
N ILE A 96 -9.74 6.38 5.90
CA ILE A 96 -9.75 6.19 4.45
C ILE A 96 -9.22 7.45 3.77
N GLY A 97 -8.22 7.29 2.91
CA GLY A 97 -7.77 8.35 2.01
C GLY A 97 -8.83 8.65 0.96
N SER A 98 -9.43 9.84 1.01
CA SER A 98 -10.46 10.27 0.06
C SER A 98 -9.94 11.36 -0.87
N ARG A 99 -10.29 11.24 -2.15
CA ARG A 99 -10.02 12.25 -3.20
C ARG A 99 -11.12 13.31 -3.31
N TRP A 100 -12.16 13.19 -2.48
CA TRP A 100 -13.36 14.02 -2.51
C TRP A 100 -13.40 15.06 -1.39
N LEU A 101 -12.36 15.12 -0.55
CA LEU A 101 -12.26 16.13 0.49
C LEU A 101 -11.86 17.46 -0.16
N ALA A 102 -12.33 18.57 0.42
CA ALA A 102 -12.09 19.90 -0.14
C ALA A 102 -10.58 20.21 -0.26
N ASP A 103 -9.77 19.66 0.65
CA ASP A 103 -8.33 19.87 0.70
C ASP A 103 -7.53 18.78 -0.05
N SER A 104 -8.19 17.90 -0.82
CA SER A 104 -7.52 16.86 -1.60
C SER A 104 -6.67 17.46 -2.74
N VAL A 105 -5.36 17.21 -2.71
CA VAL A 105 -4.45 17.56 -3.83
C VAL A 105 -4.41 16.42 -4.84
N LEU A 106 -4.90 16.67 -6.05
CA LEU A 106 -4.89 15.71 -7.16
C LEU A 106 -3.88 16.14 -8.23
N HIS A 107 -2.76 15.42 -8.35
CA HIS A 107 -1.77 15.66 -9.42
C HIS A 107 -2.31 15.33 -10.82
N GLN A 108 -3.32 14.45 -10.91
CA GLN A 108 -4.03 14.15 -12.13
C GLN A 108 -5.53 14.11 -11.84
N GLU A 109 -6.30 14.96 -12.51
CA GLU A 109 -7.76 14.98 -12.36
C GLU A 109 -8.39 13.68 -12.88
N GLN A 110 -9.38 13.17 -12.15
CA GLN A 110 -10.15 12.02 -12.60
C GLN A 110 -11.12 12.43 -13.71
N THR A 111 -11.22 11.59 -14.74
CA THR A 111 -12.23 11.76 -15.80
C THR A 111 -13.66 11.76 -15.22
N LEU A 112 -14.58 12.48 -15.85
CA LEU A 112 -15.96 12.63 -15.37
C LEU A 112 -16.68 11.29 -15.14
N ARG A 113 -16.44 10.29 -15.99
CA ARG A 113 -16.98 8.93 -15.82
C ARG A 113 -16.48 8.27 -14.53
N ARG A 114 -15.20 8.43 -14.22
CA ARG A 114 -14.58 7.86 -13.01
C ARG A 114 -15.02 8.61 -11.75
N ARG A 115 -15.23 9.93 -11.85
CA ARG A 115 -15.83 10.76 -10.78
C ARG A 115 -17.25 10.31 -10.41
N PHE A 116 -18.07 9.94 -11.39
CA PHE A 116 -19.41 9.41 -11.07
C PHE A 116 -19.36 8.02 -10.42
N ALA A 117 -18.52 7.12 -10.91
CA ALA A 117 -18.43 5.74 -10.43
C ALA A 117 -17.67 5.55 -9.11
N SER A 118 -16.98 6.59 -8.62
CA SER A 118 -16.21 6.57 -7.36
C SER A 118 -16.83 7.43 -6.26
N ARG A 119 -18.07 7.87 -6.47
CA ARG A 119 -18.93 8.46 -5.43
C ARG A 119 -19.60 7.38 -4.61
#